data_AF-A0A0B1SNU4-F1
#
_entry.id   AF-A0A0B1SNU4-F1
#
_cell.length_a   1.000
_cell.length_b   1.000
_cell.length_c   1.000
_cell.angle_alpha   90.00
_cell.angle_beta   90.00
_cell.angle_gamma   90.00
#
_symmetry.space_group_name_H-M   'P 1'
#
loop_
_entity.id
_entity.type
_entity.pdbx_description
1 polymer ?
#
loop_
_entity_poly.entity_id
_entity_poly.type
_entity_poly.pdbx_seq_one_letter_code
_entity_poly.pdbx_strand_id
1 'polypeptide(L)'
;MASMTPSTSHDKVSGLGEWGTKKLPTPGYAFCLPDLERLAPDFRNFLEKDLIETPTQRRLEASKHLNWWHQYGQKLYPLSTTGDGNCLLHAASLGMWGLHDRQLTLREALYEMLKRGSRRSALWRRWKWAEHHANQASGLSLTLSDEEWMQEWNGIVALASPVPR
;
A
#
# COMPACT_ATOMS: atom_id res chain seq x y z
N MET A 1 48.67 7.31 15.21
CA MET A 1 48.59 8.35 14.17
C MET A 1 49.19 7.79 12.89
N ALA A 2 48.56 8.12 11.74
CA ALA A 2 48.82 7.70 10.35
C ALA A 2 48.50 6.24 10.01
N SER A 3 47.85 5.87 8.89
CA SER A 3 47.12 6.57 7.82
C SER A 3 46.47 5.49 6.95
N MET A 4 45.21 5.66 6.53
CA MET A 4 44.57 4.86 5.47
C MET A 4 45.15 5.23 4.09
N THR A 5 45.17 4.28 3.14
CA THR A 5 44.50 4.36 1.81
C THR A 5 44.79 3.09 0.96
N PRO A 6 43.98 2.79 -0.08
CA PRO A 6 43.54 1.44 -0.41
C PRO A 6 44.08 0.88 -1.74
N SER A 7 43.96 -0.43 -1.95
CA SER A 7 44.14 -1.05 -3.26
C SER A 7 42.81 -1.56 -3.82
N THR A 8 42.39 -0.94 -4.90
CA THR A 8 41.24 -1.26 -5.75
C THR A 8 41.51 -2.51 -6.59
N SER A 9 40.56 -3.45 -6.65
CA SER A 9 40.57 -4.50 -7.67
C SER A 9 39.22 -4.58 -8.39
N HIS A 10 39.23 -4.00 -9.58
CA HIS A 10 38.48 -4.33 -10.80
C HIS A 10 36.97 -4.54 -10.74
N ASP A 11 36.28 -3.48 -11.14
CA ASP A 11 35.00 -3.53 -11.85
C ASP A 11 35.05 -4.48 -13.05
N LYS A 12 34.13 -5.44 -13.08
CA LYS A 12 33.55 -5.94 -14.32
C LYS A 12 32.10 -5.47 -14.37
N VAL A 13 31.88 -4.38 -15.10
CA VAL A 13 30.56 -3.97 -15.57
C VAL A 13 30.14 -4.94 -16.66
N SER A 14 29.29 -5.92 -16.33
CA SER A 14 28.48 -6.64 -17.32
C SER A 14 27.07 -6.06 -17.31
N GLY A 15 26.75 -5.35 -18.39
CA GLY A 15 25.50 -4.63 -18.55
C GLY A 15 24.27 -5.50 -18.85
N LEU A 16 23.14 -4.81 -18.72
CA LEU A 16 21.83 -5.09 -19.32
C LEU A 16 21.23 -6.48 -19.03
N GLY A 17 20.56 -6.61 -17.88
CA GLY A 17 19.70 -7.78 -17.62
C GLY A 17 18.74 -7.68 -16.43
N GLU A 18 18.92 -6.75 -15.50
CA GLU A 18 18.25 -6.82 -14.18
C GLU A 18 17.26 -5.67 -13.91
N TRP A 19 16.28 -5.48 -14.79
CA TRP A 19 15.10 -4.65 -14.44
C TRP A 19 13.91 -5.47 -13.93
N GLY A 20 13.99 -6.81 -13.99
CA GLY A 20 12.83 -7.69 -13.76
C GLY A 20 12.49 -7.99 -12.29
N THR A 21 13.37 -7.70 -11.32
CA THR A 21 13.21 -8.21 -9.94
C THR A 21 13.84 -7.33 -8.88
N LYS A 22 13.79 -6.00 -9.03
CA LYS A 22 14.18 -5.10 -7.91
C LYS A 22 13.15 -5.24 -6.79
N LYS A 23 13.42 -6.15 -5.83
CA LYS A 23 12.79 -6.09 -4.51
C LYS A 23 13.13 -4.71 -3.95
N LEU A 24 12.14 -3.84 -3.86
CA LEU A 24 12.30 -2.59 -3.12
C LEU A 24 12.72 -2.97 -1.70
N PRO A 25 13.86 -2.48 -1.20
CA PRO A 25 14.27 -2.73 0.17
C PRO A 25 13.25 -2.07 1.10
N THR A 26 12.33 -2.86 1.64
CA THR A 26 11.38 -2.41 2.66
C THR A 26 12.08 -2.46 4.02
N PRO A 27 12.21 -1.34 4.75
CA PRO A 27 12.70 -1.38 6.12
C PRO A 27 11.77 -2.26 6.97
N GLY A 28 12.33 -3.01 7.93
CA GLY A 28 11.57 -3.78 8.92
C GLY A 28 10.87 -2.92 9.97
N TYR A 29 10.60 -1.66 9.66
CA TYR A 29 10.07 -0.66 10.59
C TYR A 29 8.80 -0.04 10.03
N ALA A 30 7.77 0.05 10.86
CA ALA A 30 6.57 0.83 10.56
C ALA A 30 6.81 2.31 10.88
N PHE A 31 6.19 3.20 10.11
CA PHE A 31 6.17 4.61 10.44
C PHE A 31 5.35 4.83 11.73
N CYS A 32 5.93 5.57 12.68
CA CYS A 32 5.27 5.99 13.91
C CYS A 32 5.26 7.52 13.97
N LEU A 33 4.11 8.10 14.36
CA LEU A 33 4.05 9.51 14.67
C LEU A 33 4.91 9.82 15.92
N PRO A 34 5.52 11.01 15.99
CA PRO A 34 6.08 11.49 17.24
C PRO A 34 4.95 11.65 18.29
N ASP A 35 5.33 11.64 19.56
CA ASP A 35 4.39 11.87 20.65
C ASP A 35 3.81 13.29 20.57
N LEU A 36 2.57 13.38 20.08
CA LEU A 36 1.85 14.64 19.87
C LEU A 36 1.43 15.30 21.19
N GLU A 37 1.37 14.55 22.29
CA GLU A 37 0.93 15.08 23.59
C GLU A 37 1.98 16.00 24.22
N ARG A 38 3.25 15.86 23.80
CA ARG A 38 4.35 16.70 24.25
C ARG A 38 4.44 18.04 23.52
N LEU A 39 3.61 18.25 22.50
CA LEU A 39 3.59 19.47 21.70
C LEU A 39 2.68 20.53 22.34
N ALA A 40 2.97 21.80 22.08
CA ALA A 40 2.13 22.90 22.52
C ALA A 40 0.70 22.74 21.97
N PRO A 41 -0.37 23.03 22.75
CA PRO A 41 -1.75 22.74 22.36
C PRO A 41 -2.14 23.28 20.98
N ASP A 42 -1.76 24.52 20.67
CA ASP A 42 -2.08 25.13 19.38
C ASP A 42 -1.40 24.42 18.20
N PHE A 43 -0.14 24.01 18.39
CA PHE A 43 0.60 23.29 17.36
C PHE A 43 0.12 21.85 17.20
N ARG A 44 -0.22 21.19 18.32
CA ARG A 44 -0.87 19.87 18.31
C ARG A 44 -2.18 19.92 17.51
N ASN A 45 -3.05 20.89 17.80
CA ASN A 45 -4.32 21.05 17.09
C ASN A 45 -4.12 21.30 15.59
N PHE A 46 -3.11 22.10 15.23
CA PHE A 46 -2.74 22.33 13.84
C PHE A 46 -2.32 21.02 13.14
N LEU A 47 -1.42 20.25 13.76
CA LEU A 47 -0.97 18.96 13.21
C LEU A 47 -2.09 17.93 13.15
N GLU A 48 -2.92 17.82 14.18
CA GLU A 48 -4.05 16.88 14.19
C GLU A 48 -5.03 17.20 13.06
N LYS A 49 -5.29 18.48 12.79
CA LYS A 49 -6.17 18.92 11.69
C LYS A 49 -5.59 18.59 10.30
N ASP A 50 -4.28 18.69 10.12
CA ASP A 50 -3.64 18.52 8.82
C ASP A 50 -3.26 17.05 8.54
N LEU A 51 -2.76 16.34 9.55
CA LEU A 51 -2.22 14.99 9.41
C LEU A 51 -3.26 13.89 9.62
N ILE A 52 -4.28 14.11 10.45
CA ILE A 52 -5.20 13.05 10.87
C ILE A 52 -6.54 13.21 10.16
N GLU A 53 -7.00 12.11 9.55
CA GLU A 53 -8.33 12.08 8.95
C GLU A 53 -9.41 11.89 10.02
N THR A 54 -9.65 12.99 10.73
CA THR A 54 -10.47 13.08 11.94
C THR A 54 -11.90 12.54 11.75
N PRO A 55 -12.61 12.80 10.64
CA PRO A 55 -13.94 12.22 10.41
C PRO A 55 -13.92 10.68 10.41
N THR A 56 -12.94 10.07 9.75
CA THR A 56 -12.78 8.61 9.70
C THR A 56 -12.41 8.05 11.07
N GLN A 57 -11.50 8.72 11.79
CA GLN A 57 -11.15 8.32 13.16
C GLN A 57 -12.38 8.28 14.06
N ARG A 58 -13.15 9.36 14.12
CA ARG A 58 -14.34 9.46 14.97
C ARG A 58 -15.37 8.37 14.65
N ARG A 59 -15.62 8.10 13.36
CA ARG A 59 -16.54 7.04 12.92
C ARG A 59 -16.09 5.65 13.35
N LEU A 60 -14.81 5.33 13.20
CA LEU A 60 -14.27 4.02 13.55
C LEU A 60 -14.17 3.82 15.07
N GLU A 61 -13.85 4.87 15.83
CA GLU A 61 -13.84 4.84 17.30
C GLU A 61 -15.26 4.71 17.87
N ALA A 62 -16.23 5.46 17.33
CA ALA A 62 -17.63 5.38 17.75
C ALA A 62 -18.24 4.00 17.48
N SER A 63 -17.90 3.39 16.35
CA SER A 63 -18.35 2.04 15.98
C SER A 63 -17.50 0.90 16.57
N LYS A 64 -16.54 1.21 17.44
CA LYS A 64 -15.64 0.24 18.10
C LYS A 64 -14.80 -0.63 17.14
N HIS A 65 -14.52 -0.13 15.94
CA HIS A 65 -13.58 -0.77 15.01
C HIS A 65 -12.13 -0.29 15.19
N LEU A 66 -11.93 0.90 15.74
CA LEU A 66 -10.61 1.49 15.99
C LEU A 66 -10.46 1.90 17.45
N ASN A 67 -9.25 1.71 18.00
CA ASN A 67 -8.85 2.16 19.34
C ASN A 67 -9.73 1.67 20.51
N TRP A 68 -10.53 0.62 20.33
CA TRP A 68 -11.29 0.00 21.42
C TRP A 68 -10.36 -0.61 22.51
N TRP A 69 -9.09 -0.88 22.15
CA TRP A 69 -8.03 -1.37 23.03
C TRP A 69 -7.17 -0.27 23.66
N HIS A 70 -7.39 1.02 23.35
CA HIS A 70 -6.43 2.09 23.68
C HIS A 70 -6.12 2.22 25.19
N GLN A 71 -7.06 1.87 26.06
CA GLN A 71 -6.83 1.78 27.51
C GLN A 71 -5.72 0.77 27.92
N TYR A 72 -5.33 -0.14 27.02
CA TYR A 72 -4.31 -1.17 27.22
C TYR A 72 -3.13 -1.05 26.23
N GLY A 73 -3.11 -0.05 25.35
CA GLY A 73 -2.11 0.02 24.29
C GLY A 73 -2.07 1.32 23.51
N GLN A 74 -1.17 1.37 22.54
CA GLN A 74 -0.94 2.56 21.72
C GLN A 74 -2.18 2.93 20.89
N LYS A 75 -2.47 4.24 20.84
CA LYS A 75 -3.52 4.79 19.99
C LYS A 75 -3.06 4.76 18.54
N LEU A 76 -3.92 4.28 17.65
CA LEU A 76 -3.70 4.38 16.21
C LEU A 76 -4.40 5.61 15.63
N TYR A 77 -3.75 6.21 14.64
CA TYR A 77 -4.22 7.42 13.99
C TYR A 77 -4.35 7.16 12.47
N PRO A 78 -5.55 7.33 11.89
CA PRO A 78 -5.70 7.27 10.45
C PRO A 78 -5.10 8.54 9.84
N LEU A 79 -3.99 8.39 9.11
CA LEU A 79 -3.34 9.51 8.44
C LEU A 79 -4.14 9.96 7.22
N SER A 80 -4.15 11.27 6.98
CA SER A 80 -4.80 11.88 5.83
C SER A 80 -4.13 11.47 4.52
N THR A 81 -4.94 11.13 3.53
CA THR A 81 -4.49 10.78 2.17
C THR A 81 -5.15 11.70 1.16
N THR A 82 -4.47 11.95 0.04
CA THR A 82 -5.03 12.73 -1.06
C THR A 82 -6.17 11.95 -1.74
N GLY A 83 -7.23 12.68 -2.11
CA GLY A 83 -8.42 12.13 -2.78
C GLY A 83 -8.26 11.97 -4.30
N ASP A 84 -7.08 11.60 -4.77
CA ASP A 84 -6.73 11.47 -6.20
C ASP A 84 -7.04 10.07 -6.79
N GLY A 85 -7.69 9.20 -6.02
CA GLY A 85 -7.97 7.82 -6.42
C GLY A 85 -6.78 6.86 -6.26
N ASN A 86 -5.71 7.28 -5.57
CA ASN A 86 -4.57 6.42 -5.19
C ASN A 86 -4.46 6.18 -3.66
N CYS A 87 -5.55 6.43 -2.92
CA CYS A 87 -5.55 6.43 -1.45
C CYS A 87 -5.04 5.12 -0.81
N LEU A 88 -5.31 3.95 -1.41
CA LEU A 88 -4.82 2.66 -0.91
C LEU A 88 -3.29 2.61 -0.88
N LEU A 89 -2.64 3.08 -1.95
CA LEU A 89 -1.18 3.03 -2.07
C LEU A 89 -0.51 4.19 -1.34
N HIS A 90 -1.18 5.33 -1.23
CA HIS A 90 -0.81 6.36 -0.27
C HIS A 90 -0.81 5.82 1.17
N ALA A 91 -1.86 5.12 1.60
CA ALA A 91 -1.95 4.56 2.94
C ALA A 91 -0.85 3.51 3.20
N ALA A 92 -0.58 2.62 2.25
CA ALA A 92 0.49 1.64 2.35
C ALA A 92 1.88 2.31 2.45
N SER A 93 2.15 3.29 1.59
CA SER A 93 3.41 4.04 1.57
C SER A 93 3.61 4.87 2.84
N LEU A 94 2.55 5.49 3.36
CA LEU A 94 2.57 6.21 4.64
C LEU A 94 2.89 5.25 5.79
N GLY A 95 2.28 4.06 5.83
CA GLY A 95 2.53 3.07 6.88
C GLY A 95 3.97 2.54 6.89
N MET A 96 4.62 2.43 5.73
CA MET A 96 6.00 1.94 5.61
C MET A 96 7.05 3.04 5.77
N TRP A 97 6.82 4.21 5.18
CA TRP A 97 7.84 5.26 5.02
C TRP A 97 7.41 6.64 5.49
N GLY A 98 6.15 6.84 5.87
CA GLY A 98 5.63 8.18 6.22
C GLY A 98 5.48 9.11 5.01
N LEU A 99 5.50 8.58 3.79
CA LEU A 99 5.42 9.36 2.55
C LEU A 99 4.27 8.87 1.66
N HIS A 100 3.55 9.79 1.02
CA HIS A 100 2.57 9.45 -0.01
C HIS A 100 3.25 8.90 -1.27
N ASP A 101 2.67 7.88 -1.90
CA ASP A 101 3.03 7.37 -3.24
C ASP A 101 2.73 8.35 -4.40
N ARG A 102 3.28 9.57 -4.36
CA ARG A 102 3.00 10.62 -5.36
C ARG A 102 3.60 10.34 -6.73
N GLN A 103 4.67 9.56 -6.76
CA GLN A 103 5.35 9.16 -8.00
C GLN A 103 4.72 7.91 -8.63
N LEU A 104 3.63 7.37 -8.03
CA LEU A 104 2.95 6.16 -8.47
C LEU A 104 3.85 4.91 -8.51
N THR A 105 4.97 4.91 -7.80
CA THR A 105 5.94 3.81 -7.78
C THR A 105 5.30 2.52 -7.27
N LEU A 106 4.51 2.58 -6.19
CA LEU A 106 3.79 1.41 -5.70
C LEU A 106 2.66 1.01 -6.65
N ARG A 107 2.02 1.98 -7.32
CA ARG A 107 0.93 1.71 -8.27
C ARG A 107 1.43 0.99 -9.50
N GLU A 108 2.54 1.46 -10.07
CA GLU A 108 3.25 0.81 -11.17
C GLU A 108 3.68 -0.61 -10.78
N ALA A 109 4.26 -0.78 -9.59
CA ALA A 109 4.67 -2.09 -9.10
C ALA A 109 3.47 -3.06 -8.95
N LEU A 110 2.34 -2.59 -8.41
CA LEU A 110 1.10 -3.36 -8.31
C LEU A 110 0.59 -3.76 -9.70
N TYR A 111 0.51 -2.80 -10.62
CA TYR A 111 0.04 -3.03 -11.98
C TYR A 111 0.90 -4.06 -12.71
N GLU A 112 2.23 -3.90 -12.71
CA GLU A 112 3.13 -4.85 -13.38
C GLU A 112 3.12 -6.22 -12.71
N MET A 113 2.96 -6.31 -11.39
CA MET A 113 2.78 -7.59 -10.69
C MET A 113 1.51 -8.32 -11.17
N LEU A 114 0.40 -7.60 -11.33
CA LEU A 114 -0.87 -8.18 -11.80
C LEU A 114 -0.84 -8.50 -13.30
N LYS A 115 -0.14 -7.71 -14.10
CA LYS A 115 -0.07 -7.85 -15.57
C LYS A 115 0.94 -8.88 -16.01
N ARG A 116 2.15 -8.90 -15.44
CA ARG A 116 3.29 -9.69 -15.93
C ARG A 116 4.05 -10.42 -14.83
N GLY A 117 3.68 -10.22 -13.56
CA GLY A 117 4.38 -10.84 -12.43
C GLY A 117 4.33 -12.36 -12.46
N SER A 118 5.39 -12.99 -11.96
CA SER A 118 5.50 -14.46 -11.86
C SER A 118 4.40 -15.10 -11.02
N ARG A 119 3.77 -14.35 -10.11
CA ARG A 119 2.66 -14.78 -9.26
C ARG A 119 1.27 -14.49 -9.84
N ARG A 120 1.16 -13.90 -11.04
CA ARG A 120 -0.12 -13.53 -11.68
C ARG A 120 -1.13 -14.68 -11.68
N SER A 121 -0.72 -15.86 -12.12
CA SER A 121 -1.61 -17.04 -12.20
C SER A 121 -2.10 -17.53 -10.84
N ALA A 122 -1.29 -17.38 -9.79
CA ALA A 122 -1.68 -17.72 -8.43
C ALA A 122 -2.66 -16.68 -7.85
N LEU A 123 -2.42 -15.39 -8.09
CA LEU A 123 -3.32 -14.30 -7.69
C LEU A 123 -4.67 -14.42 -8.40
N TRP A 124 -4.65 -14.67 -9.70
CA TRP A 124 -5.83 -14.95 -10.51
C TRP A 124 -6.72 -16.04 -9.91
N ARG A 125 -6.14 -17.21 -9.61
CA ARG A 125 -6.89 -18.34 -9.03
C ARG A 125 -7.50 -18.01 -7.67
N ARG A 126 -6.75 -17.28 -6.83
CA ARG A 126 -7.23 -16.87 -5.49
C ARG A 126 -8.38 -15.89 -5.58
N TRP A 127 -8.27 -14.90 -6.47
CA TRP A 127 -9.33 -13.94 -6.74
C TRP A 127 -10.57 -14.65 -7.29
N LYS A 128 -10.45 -15.46 -8.35
CA LYS A 128 -11.58 -16.21 -8.95
C LYS A 128 -12.30 -17.07 -7.90
N TRP A 129 -11.54 -17.75 -7.03
CA TRP A 129 -12.12 -18.53 -5.94
C TRP A 129 -12.90 -17.67 -4.95
N ALA A 130 -12.32 -16.55 -4.48
CA ALA A 130 -12.97 -15.67 -3.52
C ALA A 130 -14.23 -15.02 -4.10
N GLU A 131 -14.15 -14.52 -5.34
CA GLU A 131 -15.27 -13.90 -6.05
C GLU A 131 -16.40 -14.91 -6.30
N HIS A 132 -16.07 -16.14 -6.67
CA HIS A 132 -17.06 -17.20 -6.84
C HIS A 132 -17.83 -17.50 -5.54
N HIS A 133 -17.13 -17.57 -4.41
CA HIS A 133 -17.77 -17.80 -3.11
C HIS A 133 -18.65 -16.61 -2.68
N ALA A 134 -18.21 -15.37 -2.95
CA ALA A 134 -19.00 -14.18 -2.68
C ALA A 134 -20.29 -14.12 -3.51
N ASN A 135 -20.20 -14.50 -4.80
CA ASN A 135 -21.36 -14.56 -5.68
C ASN A 135 -22.38 -15.61 -5.24
N GLN A 136 -21.91 -16.81 -4.86
CA GLN A 136 -22.77 -17.87 -4.32
C GLN A 136 -23.45 -17.46 -3.00
N ALA A 137 -22.70 -16.82 -2.09
CA ALA A 137 -23.24 -16.34 -0.82
C ALA A 137 -24.31 -15.25 -0.99
N SER A 138 -24.26 -14.50 -2.10
CA SER A 138 -25.23 -13.46 -2.43
C SER A 138 -26.55 -14.01 -3.00
N GLY A 139 -26.72 -15.34 -3.05
CA GLY A 139 -27.91 -16.00 -3.59
C GLY A 139 -28.08 -15.85 -5.11
N LEU A 140 -27.07 -15.27 -5.76
CA LEU A 140 -26.99 -15.16 -7.20
C LEU A 140 -26.40 -16.47 -7.71
N SER A 141 -27.18 -17.29 -8.41
CA SER A 141 -26.68 -18.46 -9.14
C SER A 141 -25.89 -18.02 -10.39
N LEU A 142 -24.94 -17.11 -10.21
CA LEU A 142 -24.06 -16.56 -11.23
C LEU A 142 -22.92 -17.54 -11.48
N THR A 143 -23.04 -18.30 -12.57
CA THR A 143 -21.95 -19.08 -13.16
C THR A 143 -21.42 -18.35 -14.38
N LEU A 144 -20.25 -17.73 -14.23
CA LEU A 144 -19.54 -17.07 -15.33
C LEU A 144 -18.79 -18.10 -16.19
N SER A 145 -18.81 -17.88 -17.49
CA SER A 145 -17.94 -18.53 -18.48
C SER A 145 -16.47 -18.16 -18.26
N ASP A 146 -15.56 -18.92 -18.86
CA ASP A 146 -14.13 -18.60 -18.76
C ASP A 146 -13.78 -17.29 -19.46
N GLU A 147 -14.49 -16.92 -20.52
CA GLU A 147 -14.37 -15.63 -21.19
C GLU A 147 -14.78 -14.46 -20.27
N GLU A 148 -15.92 -14.55 -19.59
CA GLU A 148 -16.40 -13.53 -18.65
C GLU A 148 -15.45 -13.38 -17.47
N TRP A 149 -14.96 -14.49 -16.92
CA TRP A 149 -13.93 -14.47 -15.88
C TRP A 149 -12.70 -13.68 -16.34
N MET A 150 -12.20 -13.94 -17.56
CA MET A 150 -11.05 -13.22 -18.11
C MET A 150 -11.35 -11.74 -18.34
N GLN A 151 -12.57 -11.37 -18.73
CA GLN A 151 -12.97 -9.98 -18.87
C GLN A 151 -12.94 -9.24 -17.52
N GLU A 152 -13.54 -9.82 -16.48
CA GLU A 152 -13.51 -9.26 -15.12
C GLU A 152 -12.08 -9.10 -14.60
N TRP A 153 -11.22 -10.09 -14.82
CA TRP A 153 -9.79 -9.98 -14.49
C TRP A 153 -9.12 -8.78 -15.14
N ASN A 154 -9.33 -8.64 -16.45
CA ASN A 154 -8.70 -7.59 -17.23
C ASN A 154 -9.22 -6.22 -16.78
N GLY A 155 -10.49 -6.14 -16.36
CA GLY A 155 -11.06 -4.98 -15.68
C GLY A 155 -10.28 -4.63 -14.41
N ILE A 156 -10.04 -5.60 -13.52
CA ILE A 156 -9.26 -5.39 -12.29
C ILE A 156 -7.82 -4.94 -12.59
N VAL A 157 -7.17 -5.59 -13.55
CA VAL A 157 -5.81 -5.21 -13.97
C VAL A 157 -5.81 -3.78 -14.53
N ALA A 158 -6.84 -3.40 -15.29
CA ALA A 158 -6.97 -2.04 -15.82
C ALA A 158 -7.19 -1.00 -14.72
N LEU A 159 -7.95 -1.32 -13.65
CA LEU A 159 -8.11 -0.43 -12.49
C LEU A 159 -6.78 -0.11 -11.79
N ALA A 160 -5.86 -1.07 -11.76
CA ALA A 160 -4.53 -0.89 -11.17
C ALA A 160 -3.60 -0.03 -12.03
N SER A 161 -3.94 0.25 -13.30
CA SER A 161 -3.10 1.05 -14.20
C SER A 161 -2.77 2.42 -13.58
N PRO A 162 -1.52 2.89 -13.71
CA PRO A 162 -1.12 4.24 -13.32
C PRO A 162 -1.57 5.30 -14.33
N VAL A 163 -1.96 4.88 -15.55
CA VAL A 163 -2.42 5.80 -16.60
C VAL A 163 -3.86 6.24 -16.29
N PRO A 164 -4.15 7.56 -16.31
CA PRO A 164 -5.51 8.07 -16.15
C PRO A 164 -6.47 7.48 -17.18
N ARG A 165 -7.72 7.25 -16.76
CA ARG A 165 -8.81 6.82 -17.64
C ARG A 165 -9.42 7.99 -18.38
#